data_AF-A0A0U3MTS9-F1
#
_entry.id   AF-A0A0U3MTS9-F1
#
_cell.length_a   1.000
_cell.length_b   1.000
_cell.length_c   1.000
_cell.angle_alpha   90.00
_cell.angle_beta   90.00
_cell.angle_gamma   90.00
#
_symmetry.space_group_name_H-M   'P 1'
#
loop_
_entity.id
_entity.type
_entity.pdbx_description
1 polymer ?
#
loop_
_entity_poly.entity_id
_entity_poly.type
_entity_poly.pdbx_seq_one_letter_code
_entity_poly.pdbx_strand_id
1 'polypeptide(L)'
;MLRASSGYSSGEDSPGGDSPQEPGTPVKPTSESFRERAVWAAQGLALGLVAAALAWPAATYVMKQARAVQQPDPVPQESALRAAGNIPPRPTVVMGGKADFGKVKASVQARQLASWVMAGYDHGGRPFAILDKRQAQVFVFYPDGKLAGATPVLLGYAAGDDSVAGIGLRPIAEVRPSERTTAAGRFVAQPGRNALNEDVLWVDYEAAVSMHRVRVTNPAERRLERLASPTPKDNRISYGCINMPVKFFENQLWPIMGKRGGIVYVLPEKKPMEQVFGEQMKRAQAGMPT
;
A
#
# COMPACT_ATOMS: atom_id res chain seq x y z
N MET A 1 59.73 -15.07 -0.29
CA MET A 1 60.05 -16.52 -0.38
C MET A 1 58.71 -17.25 -0.46
N LEU A 2 58.26 -17.64 -1.66
CA LEU A 2 58.54 -18.91 -2.33
C LEU A 2 57.78 -20.11 -1.73
N ARG A 3 56.78 -20.58 -2.48
CA ARG A 3 56.36 -21.97 -2.82
C ARG A 3 54.83 -22.07 -2.80
N ALA A 4 54.12 -22.25 -3.92
CA ALA A 4 54.24 -23.22 -5.03
C ALA A 4 53.82 -24.66 -4.64
N SER A 5 52.77 -25.09 -5.36
CA SER A 5 52.55 -26.41 -5.99
C SER A 5 52.41 -27.67 -5.14
N SER A 6 51.30 -28.38 -5.32
CA SER A 6 51.21 -29.76 -5.84
C SER A 6 49.74 -30.23 -5.68
N GLY A 7 49.06 -30.88 -6.61
CA GLY A 7 49.41 -31.41 -7.92
C GLY A 7 48.13 -31.93 -8.59
N TYR A 8 48.11 -31.85 -9.91
CA TYR A 8 47.11 -32.43 -10.82
C TYR A 8 47.90 -33.32 -11.78
N SER A 9 47.47 -34.57 -11.99
CA SER A 9 47.81 -35.46 -13.13
C SER A 9 47.12 -36.80 -12.86
N SER A 10 46.53 -37.56 -13.77
CA SER A 10 46.24 -37.47 -15.21
C SER A 10 45.62 -38.81 -15.64
N GLY A 11 44.88 -38.81 -16.75
CA GLY A 11 44.50 -40.00 -17.53
C GLY A 11 43.04 -39.89 -18.02
N GLU A 12 42.74 -39.28 -19.17
CA GLU A 12 42.85 -39.81 -20.57
C GLU A 12 41.98 -41.07 -20.78
N ASP A 13 41.22 -41.27 -21.86
CA ASP A 13 40.75 -40.44 -22.98
C ASP A 13 39.57 -41.18 -23.68
N SER A 14 38.89 -40.50 -24.60
CA SER A 14 37.60 -40.82 -25.29
C SER A 14 37.70 -41.92 -26.41
N PRO A 15 36.80 -42.08 -27.43
CA PRO A 15 35.33 -41.85 -27.63
C PRO A 15 34.58 -43.01 -28.38
N GLY A 16 33.23 -42.91 -28.50
CA GLY A 16 32.49 -43.24 -29.74
C GLY A 16 31.50 -44.42 -29.77
N GLY A 17 30.30 -44.21 -30.34
CA GLY A 17 29.41 -45.27 -30.87
C GLY A 17 27.90 -45.00 -30.76
N ASP A 18 27.20 -45.00 -31.88
CA ASP A 18 25.83 -44.51 -32.11
C ASP A 18 24.81 -45.66 -32.42
N SER A 19 23.51 -45.42 -32.15
CA SER A 19 22.29 -46.09 -32.70
C SER A 19 21.80 -47.47 -32.15
N PRO A 20 20.56 -47.96 -32.48
CA PRO A 20 19.25 -47.60 -31.89
C PRO A 20 18.43 -48.83 -31.35
N GLN A 21 17.46 -48.61 -30.43
CA GLN A 21 16.59 -49.67 -29.86
C GLN A 21 15.27 -49.89 -30.64
N GLU A 22 14.91 -51.17 -30.85
CA GLU A 22 13.70 -51.66 -31.54
C GLU A 22 12.39 -51.53 -30.71
N PRO A 23 11.20 -51.48 -31.35
CA PRO A 23 9.90 -51.38 -30.69
C PRO A 23 9.30 -52.75 -30.27
N GLY A 24 8.64 -52.77 -29.12
CA GLY A 24 8.08 -53.96 -28.48
C GLY A 24 6.77 -54.52 -29.08
N THR A 25 6.48 -55.77 -28.76
CA THR A 25 5.25 -56.50 -29.13
C THR A 25 4.05 -56.11 -28.25
N PRO A 26 2.83 -55.96 -28.80
CA PRO A 26 1.64 -55.58 -28.02
C PRO A 26 0.96 -56.78 -27.36
N VAL A 27 0.61 -56.64 -26.07
CA VAL A 27 -0.18 -57.62 -25.30
C VAL A 27 -1.68 -57.40 -25.53
N LYS A 28 -2.45 -58.45 -25.84
CA LYS A 28 -3.91 -58.39 -25.99
C LYS A 28 -4.62 -58.33 -24.63
N PRO A 29 -5.64 -57.47 -24.45
CA PRO A 29 -6.41 -57.40 -23.21
C PRO A 29 -7.39 -58.58 -23.07
N THR A 30 -7.49 -59.14 -21.87
CA THR A 30 -8.39 -60.25 -21.50
C THR A 30 -9.80 -59.75 -21.12
N SER A 31 -10.77 -60.67 -21.12
CA SER A 31 -12.21 -60.41 -20.91
C SER A 31 -12.59 -59.88 -19.51
N GLU A 32 -11.68 -59.89 -18.54
CA GLU A 32 -11.93 -59.28 -17.23
C GLU A 32 -11.85 -57.75 -17.26
N SER A 33 -11.01 -57.18 -18.15
CA SER A 33 -10.87 -55.73 -18.31
C SER A 33 -12.13 -55.02 -18.85
N PHE A 34 -13.01 -55.78 -19.51
CA PHE A 34 -14.30 -55.27 -20.01
C PHE A 34 -15.39 -55.26 -18.94
N ARG A 35 -15.31 -56.14 -17.93
CA ARG A 35 -16.29 -56.20 -16.83
C ARG A 35 -16.03 -55.11 -15.79
N GLU A 36 -14.78 -54.79 -15.48
CA GLU A 36 -14.46 -53.71 -14.55
C GLU A 36 -14.84 -52.32 -15.09
N ARG A 37 -14.62 -52.04 -16.38
CA ARG A 37 -14.95 -50.74 -16.97
C ARG A 37 -16.46 -50.44 -17.01
N ALA A 38 -17.31 -51.47 -17.02
CA ALA A 38 -18.77 -51.31 -16.98
C ALA A 38 -19.30 -50.93 -15.58
N VAL A 39 -18.61 -51.34 -14.50
CA VAL A 39 -19.02 -51.04 -13.12
C VAL A 39 -18.72 -49.58 -12.74
N TRP A 40 -17.60 -49.03 -13.22
CA TRP A 40 -17.22 -47.63 -12.97
C TRP A 40 -18.13 -46.61 -13.69
N ALA A 41 -18.68 -46.94 -14.86
CA ALA A 41 -19.59 -46.05 -15.59
C ALA A 41 -20.96 -45.89 -14.90
N ALA A 42 -21.46 -46.94 -14.25
CA ALA A 42 -22.75 -46.90 -13.55
C ALA A 42 -22.67 -46.16 -12.20
N GLN A 43 -21.52 -46.19 -11.50
CA GLN A 43 -21.33 -45.48 -10.23
C GLN A 43 -21.04 -43.97 -10.41
N GLY A 44 -20.41 -43.56 -11.51
CA GLY A 44 -20.17 -42.14 -11.80
C GLY A 44 -21.45 -41.34 -12.13
N LEU A 45 -22.44 -41.97 -12.76
CA LEU A 45 -23.72 -41.34 -13.12
C LEU A 45 -24.66 -41.15 -11.91
N ALA A 46 -24.60 -42.04 -10.92
CA ALA A 46 -25.43 -41.94 -9.71
C ALA A 46 -24.97 -40.81 -8.76
N LEU A 47 -23.66 -40.54 -8.65
CA LEU A 47 -23.14 -39.46 -7.80
C LEU A 47 -23.29 -38.06 -8.43
N GLY A 48 -23.26 -37.96 -9.76
CA GLY A 48 -23.48 -36.68 -10.47
C GLY A 48 -24.90 -36.13 -10.32
N LEU A 49 -25.92 -37.00 -10.27
CA LEU A 49 -27.32 -36.59 -10.15
C LEU A 49 -27.70 -36.16 -8.72
N VAL A 50 -27.06 -36.69 -7.68
CA VAL A 50 -27.29 -36.29 -6.28
C VAL A 50 -26.68 -34.91 -5.97
N ALA A 51 -25.51 -34.59 -6.53
CA ALA A 51 -24.89 -33.27 -6.38
C ALA A 51 -25.69 -32.15 -7.09
N ALA A 52 -26.29 -32.45 -8.25
CA ALA A 52 -27.14 -31.51 -8.97
C ALA A 52 -28.49 -31.25 -8.27
N ALA A 53 -29.06 -32.26 -7.60
CA ALA A 53 -30.33 -32.13 -6.86
C ALA A 53 -30.23 -31.31 -5.56
N LEU A 54 -29.04 -31.22 -4.95
CA LEU A 54 -28.80 -30.40 -3.74
C LEU A 54 -28.33 -28.96 -4.06
N ALA A 55 -27.88 -28.68 -5.28
CA ALA A 55 -27.49 -27.34 -5.72
C ALA A 55 -28.67 -26.45 -6.16
N TRP A 56 -29.83 -27.04 -6.45
CA TRP A 56 -30.99 -26.31 -6.95
C TRP A 56 -31.73 -25.44 -5.91
N PRO A 57 -31.89 -25.85 -4.62
CA PRO A 57 -32.52 -25.00 -3.61
C PRO A 57 -31.68 -23.77 -3.23
N ALA A 58 -30.35 -23.89 -3.20
CA ALA A 58 -29.45 -22.81 -2.77
C ALA A 58 -29.38 -21.65 -3.78
N ALA A 59 -29.44 -21.92 -5.08
CA ALA A 59 -29.44 -20.90 -6.12
C ALA A 59 -30.71 -20.04 -6.11
N THR A 60 -31.86 -20.62 -5.75
CA THR A 60 -33.14 -19.88 -5.69
C THR A 60 -33.26 -18.96 -4.47
N TYR A 61 -32.58 -19.30 -3.36
CA TYR A 61 -32.54 -18.45 -2.16
C TYR A 61 -31.73 -17.16 -2.38
N VAL A 62 -30.60 -17.25 -3.10
CA VAL A 62 -29.74 -16.10 -3.41
C VAL A 62 -30.42 -15.13 -4.39
N MET A 63 -31.15 -15.64 -5.39
CA MET A 63 -31.88 -14.78 -6.34
C MET A 63 -33.10 -14.07 -5.72
N LYS A 64 -33.70 -14.63 -4.66
CA LYS A 64 -34.86 -14.02 -3.99
C LYS A 64 -34.47 -12.85 -3.07
N GLN A 65 -33.25 -12.82 -2.52
CA GLN A 65 -32.74 -11.68 -1.73
C GLN A 65 -32.23 -10.52 -2.59
N ALA A 66 -31.79 -10.77 -3.83
CA ALA A 66 -31.34 -9.73 -4.75
C ALA A 66 -32.47 -8.77 -5.21
N ARG A 67 -33.75 -9.12 -4.96
CA ARG A 67 -34.92 -8.32 -5.33
C ARG A 67 -35.46 -7.43 -4.20
N ALA A 68 -34.87 -7.47 -3.01
CA ALA A 68 -35.35 -6.73 -1.84
C ALA A 68 -34.47 -5.51 -1.45
N VAL A 69 -33.63 -5.02 -2.37
CA VAL A 69 -33.07 -3.67 -2.24
C VAL A 69 -34.09 -2.71 -2.86
N GLN A 70 -34.98 -2.21 -2.00
CA GLN A 70 -35.82 -1.06 -2.31
C GLN A 70 -34.90 0.08 -2.79
N GLN A 71 -35.10 0.57 -4.02
CA GLN A 71 -34.45 1.80 -4.46
C GLN A 71 -34.83 2.92 -3.49
N PRO A 72 -33.88 3.71 -2.95
CA PRO A 72 -34.23 4.85 -2.13
C PRO A 72 -35.04 5.84 -2.99
N ASP A 73 -36.08 6.43 -2.38
CA ASP A 73 -36.92 7.42 -3.04
C ASP A 73 -36.07 8.55 -3.66
N PRO A 74 -36.45 9.09 -4.84
CA PRO A 74 -35.75 10.22 -5.42
C PRO A 74 -35.86 11.41 -4.47
N VAL A 75 -34.70 11.83 -3.92
CA VAL A 75 -34.59 13.05 -3.13
C VAL A 75 -35.07 14.23 -4.00
N PRO A 76 -36.00 15.08 -3.52
CA PRO A 76 -36.46 16.24 -4.29
C PRO A 76 -35.28 17.13 -4.69
N GLN A 77 -35.07 17.31 -6.00
CA GLN A 77 -33.98 18.09 -6.62
C GLN A 77 -33.82 19.51 -6.04
N GLU A 78 -34.89 20.06 -5.46
CA GLU A 78 -34.92 21.38 -4.85
C GLU A 78 -33.99 21.51 -3.62
N SER A 79 -33.80 20.43 -2.87
CA SER A 79 -32.90 20.39 -1.70
C SER A 79 -31.42 20.32 -2.09
N ALA A 80 -31.10 19.67 -3.22
CA ALA A 80 -29.75 19.61 -3.77
C ALA A 80 -29.30 20.95 -4.39
N LEU A 81 -30.23 21.71 -4.98
CA LEU A 81 -29.95 23.03 -5.54
C LEU A 81 -29.65 24.08 -4.47
N ARG A 82 -30.31 24.01 -3.30
CA ARG A 82 -30.06 24.94 -2.18
C ARG A 82 -28.72 24.70 -1.47
N ALA A 83 -28.22 23.46 -1.46
CA ALA A 83 -26.91 23.13 -0.88
C ALA A 83 -25.72 23.57 -1.76
N ALA A 84 -25.93 23.82 -3.05
CA ALA A 84 -24.89 24.23 -4.00
C ALA A 84 -24.48 25.71 -3.89
N GLY A 85 -25.24 26.53 -3.15
CA GLY A 85 -25.03 27.98 -3.05
C GLY A 85 -23.83 28.44 -2.23
N ASN A 86 -23.11 27.53 -1.56
CA ASN A 86 -22.02 27.88 -0.64
C ASN A 86 -20.75 27.04 -0.84
N ILE A 87 -20.41 26.70 -2.09
CA ILE A 87 -19.11 26.11 -2.39
C ILE A 87 -18.08 27.25 -2.39
N PRO A 88 -17.12 27.30 -1.45
CA PRO A 88 -16.06 28.30 -1.50
C PRO A 88 -15.33 28.17 -2.85
N PRO A 89 -14.94 29.29 -3.49
CA PRO A 89 -14.27 29.25 -4.77
C PRO A 89 -13.05 28.33 -4.68
N ARG A 90 -12.93 27.45 -5.68
CA ARG A 90 -11.81 26.54 -5.82
C ARG A 90 -10.53 27.39 -5.77
N PRO A 91 -9.60 27.17 -4.83
CA PRO A 91 -8.37 27.95 -4.80
C PRO A 91 -7.69 27.77 -6.15
N THR A 92 -7.51 28.88 -6.86
CA THR A 92 -6.71 28.93 -8.08
C THR A 92 -5.34 28.37 -7.72
N VAL A 93 -4.93 27.28 -8.39
CA VAL A 93 -3.60 26.72 -8.20
C VAL A 93 -2.62 27.79 -8.66
N VAL A 94 -1.97 28.48 -7.72
CA VAL A 94 -0.88 29.39 -8.04
C VAL A 94 0.30 28.51 -8.39
N MET A 95 0.47 28.29 -9.69
CA MET A 95 1.63 27.63 -10.27
C MET A 95 2.88 28.34 -9.77
N GLY A 96 3.81 27.60 -9.14
CA GLY A 96 5.09 28.14 -8.66
C GLY A 96 5.03 28.88 -7.32
N GLY A 97 3.94 28.73 -6.55
CA GLY A 97 3.85 29.23 -5.17
C GLY A 97 4.91 28.60 -4.26
N LYS A 98 5.18 29.22 -3.10
CA LYS A 98 5.98 28.60 -2.03
C LYS A 98 5.04 27.87 -1.07
N ALA A 99 5.45 26.72 -0.56
CA ALA A 99 4.70 26.06 0.50
C ALA A 99 4.67 26.95 1.75
N ASP A 100 3.48 27.22 2.26
CA ASP A 100 3.25 28.07 3.41
C ASP A 100 2.89 27.21 4.62
N PHE A 101 3.82 27.10 5.57
CA PHE A 101 3.61 26.41 6.85
C PHE A 101 2.88 27.28 7.88
N GLY A 102 2.55 28.52 7.56
CA GLY A 102 2.04 29.52 8.48
C GLY A 102 2.95 29.65 9.71
N LYS A 103 2.34 29.58 10.90
CA LYS A 103 3.03 29.66 12.19
C LYS A 103 3.53 28.30 12.70
N VAL A 104 3.31 27.21 11.97
CA VAL A 104 3.67 25.86 12.43
C VAL A 104 5.19 25.68 12.33
N LYS A 105 5.79 25.19 13.42
CA LYS A 105 7.20 24.78 13.44
C LYS A 105 7.37 23.52 12.59
N ALA A 106 8.33 23.56 11.67
CA ALA A 106 8.69 22.47 10.79
C ALA A 106 10.21 22.44 10.66
N SER A 107 10.78 21.25 10.47
CA SER A 107 12.22 21.09 10.27
C SER A 107 12.70 21.78 8.99
N VAL A 108 14.01 22.06 8.93
CA VAL A 108 14.64 22.60 7.71
C VAL A 108 14.39 21.65 6.53
N GLN A 109 14.49 20.34 6.75
CA GLN A 109 14.29 19.33 5.70
C GLN A 109 12.85 19.32 5.19
N ALA A 110 11.85 19.44 6.08
CA ALA A 110 10.45 19.52 5.67
C ALA A 110 10.16 20.77 4.84
N ARG A 111 10.68 21.93 5.25
CA ARG A 111 10.53 23.20 4.51
C ARG A 111 11.23 23.13 3.15
N GLN A 112 12.43 22.57 3.12
CA GLN A 112 13.21 22.40 1.89
C GLN A 112 12.50 21.49 0.90
N LEU A 113 12.00 20.33 1.34
CA LEU A 113 11.25 19.42 0.48
C LEU A 113 9.96 20.07 -0.03
N ALA A 114 9.21 20.75 0.84
CA ALA A 114 8.00 21.46 0.42
C ALA A 114 8.31 22.54 -0.63
N SER A 115 9.44 23.24 -0.49
CA SER A 115 9.91 24.19 -1.50
C SER A 115 10.21 23.51 -2.83
N TRP A 116 10.86 22.34 -2.82
CA TRP A 116 11.14 21.59 -4.05
C TRP A 116 9.87 21.07 -4.73
N VAL A 117 8.95 20.54 -3.94
CA VAL A 117 7.65 20.03 -4.42
C VAL A 117 6.86 21.11 -5.14
N MET A 118 6.79 22.32 -4.57
CA MET A 118 6.04 23.41 -5.17
C MET A 118 6.78 24.04 -6.37
N ALA A 119 8.09 24.30 -6.25
CA ALA A 119 8.87 24.90 -7.33
C ALA A 119 8.93 24.02 -8.58
N GLY A 120 9.05 22.70 -8.40
CA GLY A 120 9.07 21.72 -9.49
C GLY A 120 7.69 21.17 -9.89
N TYR A 121 6.60 21.68 -9.29
CA TYR A 121 5.23 21.19 -9.46
C TYR A 121 5.09 19.66 -9.36
N ASP A 122 5.90 19.02 -8.50
CA ASP A 122 6.02 17.56 -8.44
C ASP A 122 4.73 16.86 -7.96
N HIS A 123 3.93 17.57 -7.15
CA HIS A 123 2.62 17.10 -6.71
C HIS A 123 1.57 17.09 -7.85
N GLY A 124 1.83 17.78 -8.96
CA GLY A 124 0.99 17.78 -10.16
C GLY A 124 -0.41 18.33 -9.93
N GLY A 125 -0.53 19.39 -9.12
CA GLY A 125 -1.83 20.01 -8.80
C GLY A 125 -2.71 19.21 -7.83
N ARG A 126 -2.18 18.13 -7.25
CA ARG A 126 -2.86 17.36 -6.20
C ARG A 126 -2.54 17.93 -4.82
N PRO A 127 -3.40 17.71 -3.80
CA PRO A 127 -2.98 17.91 -2.43
C PRO A 127 -1.82 16.97 -2.10
N PHE A 128 -1.00 17.37 -1.14
CA PHE A 128 0.13 16.56 -0.74
C PHE A 128 0.37 16.62 0.76
N ALA A 129 1.08 15.63 1.29
CA ALA A 129 1.51 15.58 2.67
C ALA A 129 3.00 15.30 2.77
N ILE A 130 3.64 15.82 3.82
CA ILE A 130 5.04 15.53 4.15
C ILE A 130 5.08 14.90 5.54
N LEU A 131 5.62 13.70 5.64
CA LEU A 131 5.96 13.04 6.90
C LEU A 131 7.42 13.31 7.26
N ASP A 132 7.65 14.01 8.36
CA ASP A 132 8.95 14.11 9.00
C ASP A 132 9.11 12.97 10.02
N LYS A 133 9.86 11.93 9.64
CA LYS A 133 10.07 10.76 10.51
C LYS A 133 10.91 11.08 11.75
N ARG A 134 11.82 12.06 11.66
CA ARG A 134 12.69 12.46 12.77
C ARG A 134 11.92 13.24 13.82
N GLN A 135 10.91 14.01 13.41
CA GLN A 135 10.02 14.76 14.29
C GLN A 135 8.69 14.03 14.59
N ALA A 136 8.45 12.85 14.00
CA ALA A 136 7.20 12.11 14.09
C ALA A 136 5.97 12.99 13.82
N GLN A 137 6.06 13.85 12.80
CA GLN A 137 5.04 14.85 12.49
C GLN A 137 4.67 14.81 11.01
N VAL A 138 3.39 14.94 10.72
CA VAL A 138 2.90 15.10 9.35
C VAL A 138 2.37 16.50 9.12
N PHE A 139 2.56 17.01 7.91
CA PHE A 139 2.04 18.26 7.39
C PHE A 139 1.17 17.93 6.17
N VAL A 140 -0.08 18.40 6.13
CA VAL A 140 -1.00 18.22 4.99
C VAL A 140 -1.21 19.57 4.32
N PHE A 141 -1.03 19.63 3.01
CA PHE A 141 -1.11 20.83 2.19
C PHE A 141 -2.22 20.72 1.15
N TYR A 142 -2.87 21.85 0.91
CA TYR A 142 -3.71 22.04 -0.26
C TYR A 142 -2.86 22.08 -1.55
N PRO A 143 -3.48 21.91 -2.74
CA PRO A 143 -2.78 22.01 -4.01
C PRO A 143 -2.03 23.33 -4.26
N ASP A 144 -2.45 24.42 -3.62
CA ASP A 144 -1.81 25.74 -3.73
C ASP A 144 -0.60 25.91 -2.78
N GLY A 145 -0.24 24.86 -2.03
CA GLY A 145 0.88 24.88 -1.10
C GLY A 145 0.56 25.46 0.27
N LYS A 146 -0.70 25.85 0.54
CA LYS A 146 -1.10 26.27 1.89
C LYS A 146 -1.24 25.08 2.82
N LEU A 147 -0.70 25.18 4.03
CA LEU A 147 -0.86 24.17 5.05
C LEU A 147 -2.32 24.10 5.52
N ALA A 148 -2.94 22.93 5.35
CA ALA A 148 -4.24 22.62 5.93
C ALA A 148 -4.13 22.29 7.42
N GLY A 149 -3.09 21.55 7.80
CA GLY A 149 -2.80 21.26 9.20
C GLY A 149 -1.56 20.42 9.40
N ALA A 150 -1.11 20.36 10.65
CA ALA A 150 -0.03 19.48 11.07
C ALA A 150 -0.39 18.75 12.37
N THR A 151 0.13 17.55 12.55
CA THR A 151 -0.14 16.75 13.75
C THR A 151 1.01 15.77 14.05
N PRO A 152 1.29 15.43 15.33
CA PRO A 152 2.10 14.27 15.64
C PRO A 152 1.45 13.00 15.11
N VAL A 153 2.27 12.03 14.73
CA VAL A 153 1.83 10.73 14.23
C VAL A 153 2.61 9.61 14.94
N LEU A 154 2.07 8.40 14.93
CA LEU A 154 2.82 7.19 15.21
C LEU A 154 3.28 6.58 13.88
N LEU A 155 4.49 6.05 13.87
CA LEU A 155 5.14 5.52 12.67
C LEU A 155 5.92 4.25 13.00
N GLY A 156 6.60 3.70 11.98
CA GLY A 156 7.39 2.48 12.08
C GLY A 156 8.28 2.46 13.32
N TYR A 157 8.24 1.34 14.03
CA TYR A 157 9.03 1.10 15.24
C TYR A 157 10.53 1.29 14.99
N ALA A 158 11.06 0.70 13.93
CA ALA A 158 12.47 0.82 13.58
C ALA A 158 12.75 2.14 12.84
N ALA A 159 13.91 2.72 13.12
CA ALA A 159 14.43 3.79 12.29
C ALA A 159 15.06 3.22 11.02
N GLY A 160 14.64 3.70 9.85
CA GLY A 160 15.09 3.17 8.57
C GLY A 160 14.31 3.77 7.40
N ASP A 161 14.92 3.76 6.22
CA ASP A 161 14.39 4.41 5.01
C ASP A 161 13.87 3.45 3.95
N ASP A 162 14.04 2.15 4.15
CA ASP A 162 13.68 1.10 3.20
C ASP A 162 12.64 0.15 3.79
N SER A 163 11.78 -0.38 2.92
CA SER A 163 10.92 -1.52 3.20
C SER A 163 11.65 -2.82 2.85
N VAL A 164 11.38 -3.90 3.59
CA VAL A 164 11.82 -5.24 3.20
C VAL A 164 10.95 -5.73 2.03
N ALA A 165 11.56 -6.39 1.05
CA ALA A 165 10.81 -6.95 -0.08
C ALA A 165 9.72 -7.93 0.39
N GLY A 166 8.52 -7.82 -0.18
CA GLY A 166 7.37 -8.67 0.15
C GLY A 166 6.79 -8.46 1.56
N ILE A 167 7.20 -7.42 2.30
CA ILE A 167 6.76 -7.20 3.68
C ILE A 167 5.23 -7.09 3.82
N GLY A 168 4.56 -6.50 2.83
CA GLY A 168 3.10 -6.33 2.84
C GLY A 168 2.31 -7.64 2.73
N LEU A 169 2.95 -8.73 2.30
CA LEU A 169 2.35 -10.06 2.18
C LEU A 169 2.63 -10.95 3.39
N ARG A 170 3.50 -10.52 4.31
CA ARG A 170 3.91 -11.33 5.47
C ARG A 170 2.90 -11.20 6.61
N PRO A 171 2.60 -12.29 7.34
CA PRO A 171 1.86 -12.20 8.59
C PRO A 171 2.51 -11.25 9.58
N ILE A 172 1.73 -10.41 10.27
CA ILE A 172 2.21 -9.41 11.24
C ILE A 172 3.10 -10.04 12.33
N ALA A 173 2.79 -11.28 12.74
CA ALA A 173 3.56 -12.02 13.75
C ALA A 173 5.00 -12.32 13.31
N GLU A 174 5.25 -12.40 12.00
CA GLU A 174 6.56 -12.71 11.42
C GLU A 174 7.39 -11.45 11.12
N VAL A 175 6.79 -10.26 11.22
CA VAL A 175 7.49 -8.99 10.97
C VAL A 175 8.35 -8.62 12.18
N ARG A 176 9.67 -8.73 12.02
CA ARG A 176 10.64 -8.48 13.08
C ARG A 176 10.67 -7.00 13.44
N PRO A 177 10.97 -6.62 14.69
CA PRO A 177 11.03 -5.22 15.10
C PRO A 177 11.91 -4.33 14.21
N SER A 178 13.05 -4.83 13.74
CA SER A 178 13.95 -4.11 12.83
C SER A 178 13.39 -3.85 11.44
N GLU A 179 12.38 -4.61 11.02
CA GLU A 179 11.73 -4.51 9.70
C GLU A 179 10.51 -3.60 9.72
N ARG A 180 10.08 -3.14 10.91
CA ARG A 180 8.92 -2.26 11.11
C ARG A 180 9.31 -0.82 10.80
N THR A 181 9.64 -0.53 9.55
CA THR A 181 10.05 0.80 9.09
C THR A 181 8.90 1.50 8.36
N THR A 182 8.94 2.83 8.32
CA THR A 182 8.17 3.61 7.35
C THR A 182 9.16 4.09 6.29
N ALA A 183 9.08 3.54 5.07
CA ALA A 183 10.03 3.85 4.00
C ALA A 183 10.04 5.34 3.65
N ALA A 184 11.22 5.87 3.29
CA ALA A 184 11.37 7.23 2.78
C ALA A 184 11.09 7.26 1.28
N GLY A 185 10.55 8.36 0.77
CA GLY A 185 10.32 8.51 -0.66
C GLY A 185 9.07 9.31 -1.01
N ARG A 186 8.71 9.24 -2.29
CA ARG A 186 7.52 9.87 -2.87
C ARG A 186 6.52 8.78 -3.24
N PHE A 187 5.31 8.91 -2.73
CA PHE A 187 4.25 7.93 -2.87
C PHE A 187 3.00 8.56 -3.46
N VAL A 188 2.39 7.90 -4.45
CA VAL A 188 1.06 8.26 -4.94
C VAL A 188 0.03 7.64 -4.02
N ALA A 189 -0.51 8.44 -3.11
CA ALA A 189 -1.41 7.96 -2.10
C ALA A 189 -2.85 7.89 -2.63
N GLN A 190 -3.58 6.83 -2.29
CA GLN A 190 -4.93 6.57 -2.80
C GLN A 190 -5.90 6.27 -1.65
N PRO A 191 -7.15 6.77 -1.72
CA PRO A 191 -8.16 6.44 -0.74
C PRO A 191 -8.62 4.99 -0.91
N GLY A 192 -8.93 4.32 0.19
CA GLY A 192 -9.47 2.98 0.17
C GLY A 192 -10.07 2.58 1.51
N ARG A 193 -10.40 1.30 1.64
CA ARG A 193 -10.85 0.70 2.90
C ARG A 193 -9.92 -0.42 3.32
N ASN A 194 -9.70 -0.56 4.62
CA ASN A 194 -8.98 -1.70 5.17
C ASN A 194 -9.92 -2.90 5.41
N ALA A 195 -9.38 -4.02 5.92
CA ALA A 195 -10.14 -5.24 6.20
C ALA A 195 -11.28 -5.07 7.22
N LEU A 196 -11.27 -4.00 8.02
CA LEU A 196 -12.34 -3.64 8.95
C LEU A 196 -13.35 -2.66 8.32
N ASN A 197 -13.30 -2.48 7.00
CA ASN A 197 -14.14 -1.58 6.22
C ASN A 197 -14.00 -0.09 6.61
N GLU A 198 -12.90 0.30 7.24
CA GLU A 198 -12.65 1.70 7.60
C GLU A 198 -11.85 2.42 6.53
N ASP A 199 -12.15 3.72 6.36
CA ASP A 199 -11.44 4.60 5.44
C ASP A 199 -9.95 4.73 5.82
N VAL A 200 -9.08 4.49 4.85
CA VAL A 200 -7.63 4.66 4.95
C VAL A 200 -7.10 5.35 3.70
N LEU A 201 -5.97 6.03 3.83
CA LEU A 201 -5.21 6.52 2.69
C LEU A 201 -4.00 5.61 2.50
N TRP A 202 -4.03 4.74 1.50
CA TRP A 202 -2.92 3.86 1.14
C TRP A 202 -1.75 4.69 0.63
N VAL A 203 -0.55 4.47 1.19
CA VAL A 203 0.68 5.21 0.86
C VAL A 203 1.59 4.33 0.03
N ASP A 204 1.91 3.14 0.55
CA ASP A 204 2.70 2.13 -0.14
C ASP A 204 1.90 0.82 -0.13
N TYR A 205 1.27 0.51 -1.26
CA TYR A 205 0.42 -0.67 -1.38
C TYR A 205 1.20 -1.97 -1.26
N GLU A 206 2.39 -2.05 -1.86
CA GLU A 206 3.23 -3.25 -1.84
C GLU A 206 3.74 -3.56 -0.43
N ALA A 207 4.00 -2.53 0.37
CA ALA A 207 4.37 -2.67 1.78
C ALA A 207 3.15 -2.76 2.72
N ALA A 208 1.91 -2.69 2.21
CA ALA A 208 0.68 -2.58 2.99
C ALA A 208 0.69 -1.43 4.03
N VAL A 209 1.33 -0.31 3.68
CA VAL A 209 1.45 0.88 4.54
C VAL A 209 0.39 1.90 4.18
N SER A 210 -0.36 2.35 5.19
CA SER A 210 -1.39 3.38 5.04
C SER A 210 -1.28 4.46 6.12
N MET A 211 -1.86 5.61 5.82
CA MET A 211 -2.23 6.66 6.75
C MET A 211 -3.64 6.40 7.27
N HIS A 212 -3.80 6.30 8.59
CA HIS A 212 -5.10 6.01 9.19
C HIS A 212 -5.24 6.54 10.62
N ARG A 213 -6.49 6.51 11.12
CA ARG A 213 -6.83 6.83 12.52
C ARG A 213 -6.05 5.95 13.49
N VAL A 214 -5.57 6.52 14.59
CA VAL A 214 -5.01 5.73 15.69
C VAL A 214 -6.05 4.75 16.25
N ARG A 215 -5.64 3.50 16.49
CA ARG A 215 -6.45 2.46 17.10
C ARG A 215 -5.96 2.20 18.53
N VAL A 216 -6.88 2.08 19.49
CA VAL A 216 -6.56 1.91 20.91
C VAL A 216 -6.99 0.53 21.45
N THR A 217 -6.83 -0.50 20.62
CA THR A 217 -7.27 -1.87 20.94
C THR A 217 -6.41 -2.57 21.99
N ASN A 218 -5.16 -2.12 22.19
CA ASN A 218 -4.25 -2.64 23.20
C ASN A 218 -3.79 -1.50 24.15
N PRO A 219 -4.30 -1.43 25.38
CA PRO A 219 -3.94 -0.38 26.34
C PRO A 219 -2.44 -0.35 26.68
N ALA A 220 -1.75 -1.50 26.67
CA ALA A 220 -0.32 -1.58 26.98
C ALA A 220 0.56 -0.81 25.97
N GLU A 221 0.04 -0.57 24.76
CA GLU A 221 0.76 0.20 23.74
C GLU A 221 0.75 1.72 24.02
N ARG A 222 -0.17 2.22 24.85
CA ARG A 222 -0.25 3.63 25.26
C ARG A 222 -0.22 4.61 24.08
N ARG A 223 -0.96 4.29 23.00
CA ARG A 223 -0.85 5.01 21.72
C ARG A 223 -1.26 6.48 21.80
N LEU A 224 -2.24 6.82 22.64
CA LEU A 224 -2.67 8.21 22.79
C LEU A 224 -1.64 9.02 23.58
N GLU A 225 -1.03 8.43 24.60
CA GLU A 225 0.05 9.03 25.38
C GLU A 225 1.31 9.23 24.53
N ARG A 226 1.64 8.27 23.65
CA ARG A 226 2.73 8.40 22.67
C ARG A 226 2.47 9.56 21.71
N LEU A 227 1.25 9.71 21.20
CA LEU A 227 0.87 10.85 20.35
C LEU A 227 0.96 12.20 21.08
N ALA A 228 0.70 12.22 22.38
CA ALA A 228 0.80 13.41 23.22
C ALA A 228 2.23 13.69 23.72
N SER A 229 3.16 12.74 23.57
CA SER A 229 4.53 12.92 24.05
C SER A 229 5.26 14.01 23.26
N PRO A 230 6.07 14.86 23.91
CA PRO A 230 6.93 15.81 23.21
C PRO A 230 8.14 15.15 22.54
N THR A 231 8.40 13.85 22.80
CA THR A 231 9.60 13.15 22.32
C THR A 231 9.27 12.28 21.11
N PRO A 232 9.78 12.59 19.90
CA PRO A 232 9.48 11.82 18.68
C PRO A 232 9.85 10.33 18.73
N LYS A 233 10.76 9.94 19.62
CA LYS A 233 11.12 8.53 19.85
C LYS A 233 9.94 7.72 20.40
N ASP A 234 9.08 8.34 21.21
CA ASP A 234 7.93 7.66 21.83
C ASP A 234 6.87 7.29 20.80
N ASN A 235 6.85 8.00 19.67
CA ASN A 235 5.90 7.80 18.57
C ASN A 235 6.20 6.56 17.71
N ARG A 236 7.33 5.87 17.93
CA ARG A 236 7.72 4.68 17.17
C ARG A 236 7.13 3.42 17.78
N ILE A 237 6.14 2.86 17.09
CA ILE A 237 5.38 1.70 17.59
C ILE A 237 4.72 0.88 16.47
N SER A 238 4.46 1.47 15.31
CA SER A 238 3.70 0.79 14.25
C SER A 238 4.56 -0.21 13.47
N TYR A 239 3.90 -1.02 12.65
CA TYR A 239 4.54 -1.92 11.69
C TYR A 239 4.94 -1.24 10.37
N GLY A 240 4.76 0.08 10.28
CA GLY A 240 5.07 0.90 9.10
C GLY A 240 3.99 1.92 8.78
N CYS A 241 2.73 1.61 9.09
CA CYS A 241 1.59 2.52 8.95
C CYS A 241 1.77 3.82 9.74
N ILE A 242 1.17 4.89 9.23
CA ILE A 242 1.24 6.24 9.81
C ILE A 242 -0.08 6.49 10.53
N ASN A 243 -0.07 6.47 11.86
CA ASN A 243 -1.28 6.61 12.67
C ASN A 243 -1.41 8.02 13.20
N MET A 244 -2.59 8.62 13.12
CA MET A 244 -2.81 10.00 13.54
C MET A 244 -4.06 10.15 14.41
N PRO A 245 -4.21 11.26 15.16
CA PRO A 245 -5.42 11.54 15.91
C PRO A 245 -6.66 11.50 15.02
N VAL A 246 -7.75 10.91 15.53
CA VAL A 246 -9.02 10.75 14.78
C VAL A 246 -9.49 12.09 14.22
N LYS A 247 -9.53 13.14 15.05
CA LYS A 247 -9.93 14.49 14.62
C LYS A 247 -9.10 15.02 13.45
N PHE A 248 -7.79 14.76 13.42
CA PHE A 248 -6.96 15.22 12.30
C PHE A 248 -7.26 14.45 11.03
N PHE A 249 -7.44 13.12 11.13
CA PHE A 249 -7.83 12.30 9.98
C PHE A 249 -9.15 12.79 9.38
N GLU A 250 -10.18 12.94 10.22
CA GLU A 250 -11.54 13.27 9.76
C GLU A 250 -11.69 14.70 9.25
N ASN A 251 -10.98 15.65 9.87
CA ASN A 251 -11.23 17.06 9.60
C ASN A 251 -10.19 17.70 8.68
N GLN A 252 -9.03 17.07 8.49
CA GLN A 252 -7.93 17.60 7.68
C GLN A 252 -7.56 16.64 6.56
N LEU A 253 -7.13 15.42 6.88
CA LEU A 253 -6.59 14.51 5.87
C LEU A 253 -7.67 13.98 4.91
N TRP A 254 -8.75 13.40 5.44
CA TRP A 254 -9.77 12.73 4.63
C TRP A 254 -10.59 13.69 3.74
N PRO A 255 -11.00 14.89 4.20
CA PRO A 255 -11.70 15.83 3.33
C PRO A 255 -10.86 16.30 2.13
N ILE A 256 -9.54 16.37 2.31
CA ILE A 256 -8.59 16.88 1.31
C ILE A 256 -8.14 15.76 0.36
N MET A 257 -7.71 14.62 0.92
CA MET A 257 -7.07 13.53 0.14
C MET A 257 -7.98 12.31 -0.04
N GLY A 258 -9.07 12.17 0.71
CA GLY A 258 -9.94 10.99 0.72
C GLY A 258 -10.82 10.80 -0.52
N LYS A 259 -10.95 11.81 -1.38
CA LYS A 259 -11.76 11.70 -2.62
C LYS A 259 -10.96 11.21 -3.83
N ARG A 260 -9.72 11.68 -3.98
CA ARG A 260 -8.90 11.46 -5.19
C ARG A 260 -7.46 11.07 -4.88
N GLY A 261 -7.12 10.93 -3.60
CA GLY A 261 -5.75 10.72 -3.17
C GLY A 261 -4.93 12.01 -3.21
N GLY A 262 -3.62 11.83 -3.24
CA GLY A 262 -2.65 12.91 -3.35
C GLY A 262 -1.23 12.36 -3.39
N ILE A 263 -0.24 13.20 -3.11
CA ILE A 263 1.15 12.75 -2.99
C ILE A 263 1.57 12.78 -1.53
N VAL A 264 2.14 11.68 -1.04
CA VAL A 264 2.75 11.62 0.29
C VAL A 264 4.25 11.54 0.10
N TYR A 265 4.96 12.49 0.71
CA TYR A 265 6.41 12.48 0.77
C TYR A 265 6.85 12.10 2.18
N VAL A 266 7.76 11.15 2.29
CA VAL A 266 8.30 10.70 3.58
C VAL A 266 9.78 11.05 3.64
N LEU A 267 10.15 11.96 4.54
CA LEU A 267 11.54 12.41 4.71
C LEU A 267 12.43 11.28 5.22
N PRO A 268 13.65 11.10 4.66
CA PRO A 268 14.59 10.12 5.18
C PRO A 268 15.16 10.50 6.54
N GLU A 269 15.67 9.50 7.24
CA GLU A 269 16.34 9.67 8.53
C GLU A 269 17.68 8.95 8.65
N LYS A 270 18.08 8.19 7.63
CA LYS A 270 19.40 7.56 7.47
C LYS A 270 20.10 8.01 6.19
N LYS A 271 19.37 8.04 5.08
CA LYS A 271 19.84 8.47 3.77
C LYS A 271 19.87 10.00 3.66
N PRO A 272 20.79 10.57 2.86
CA PRO A 272 20.73 11.98 2.48
C PRO A 272 19.43 12.33 1.75
N MET A 273 19.00 13.58 1.87
CA MET A 273 17.81 14.10 1.16
C MET A 273 17.95 13.94 -0.34
N GLU A 274 19.13 14.23 -0.88
CA GLU A 274 19.46 14.21 -2.30
C GLU A 274 19.44 12.80 -2.88
N GLN A 275 19.74 11.78 -2.06
CA GLN A 275 19.64 10.38 -2.48
C GLN A 275 18.18 9.96 -2.70
N VAL A 276 17.26 10.46 -1.87
CA VAL A 276 15.83 10.08 -1.92
C VAL A 276 15.02 11.01 -2.83
N PHE A 277 15.35 12.30 -2.85
CA PHE A 277 14.58 13.35 -3.52
C PHE A 277 15.39 14.13 -4.56
N GLY A 278 16.48 13.56 -5.09
CA GLY A 278 17.32 14.19 -6.11
C GLY A 278 16.54 14.61 -7.36
N GLU A 279 15.52 13.83 -7.76
CA GLU A 279 14.65 14.19 -8.88
C GLU A 279 13.75 15.40 -8.58
N GLN A 280 13.19 15.50 -7.37
CA GLN A 280 12.42 16.67 -6.94
C GLN A 280 13.30 17.91 -6.86
N MET A 281 14.52 17.77 -6.36
CA MET A 281 15.51 18.85 -6.34
C MET A 281 15.84 19.34 -7.75
N LYS A 282 16.15 18.43 -8.69
CA LYS A 282 16.44 18.79 -10.09
C LYS A 282 15.25 19.50 -10.75
N ARG A 283 14.02 18.98 -10.57
CA ARG A 283 12.80 19.62 -11.08
C ARG A 283 12.60 21.01 -10.51
N ALA A 284 12.84 21.19 -9.21
CA ALA A 284 12.76 22.50 -8.57
C ALA A 284 13.78 23.50 -9.13
N GLN A 285 14.99 23.05 -9.47
CA GLN A 285 16.02 23.88 -10.08
C GLN A 285 15.71 24.23 -11.55
N ALA A 286 15.12 23.31 -12.30
CA ALA A 286 14.70 23.54 -13.68
C ALA A 286 13.51 24.52 -13.78
N GLY A 287 12.74 24.68 -12.72
CA GLY A 287 11.49 25.44 -12.73
C GLY A 287 10.34 24.65 -13.36
N MET A 288 9.16 25.27 -13.46
CA MET A 288 8.00 24.59 -14.02
C MET A 288 8.19 24.28 -15.50
N PRO A 289 7.75 23.09 -15.97
CA PRO A 289 7.65 22.84 -17.41
C PRO A 289 6.73 23.89 -18.03
N THR A 290 7.24 24.65 -19.00
CA THR A 290 6.46 25.58 -19.82
C THR A 290 5.41 24.87 -20.64
#